data_AF-A0A2D8L7N6-F1
#
_entry.id   AF-A0A2D8L7N6-F1
#
_cell.length_a   1.000
_cell.length_b   1.000
_cell.length_c   1.000
_cell.angle_alpha   90.00
_cell.angle_beta   90.00
_cell.angle_gamma   90.00
#
_symmetry.space_group_name_H-M   'P 1'
#
loop_
_entity.id
_entity.type
_entity.pdbx_description
1 polymer ?
#
loop_
_entity_poly.entity_id
_entity_poly.type
_entity_poly.pdbx_seq_one_letter_code
_entity_poly.pdbx_strand_id
1 'polypeptide(L)'
;MDYLFVIGGLVGLLLGGEMLVRGAVALAQRLEIPPLVIGLTIVGFGTSMPELVTSLQAALVGAPGIALGNVVGSNTANILLILGVSAVLAPVIVGSAAFKR
;
A
#
# COMPACT_ATOMS: atom_id res chain seq x y z
N MET A 1 3.53 22.96 -17.02
CA MET A 1 3.70 21.65 -17.68
C MET A 1 4.11 20.59 -16.68
N ASP A 2 5.03 20.89 -15.76
CA ASP A 2 5.51 19.93 -14.76
C ASP A 2 4.42 19.42 -13.81
N TYR A 3 3.51 20.29 -13.33
CA TYR A 3 2.37 19.87 -12.50
C TYR A 3 1.42 18.90 -13.22
N LEU A 4 1.28 19.01 -14.54
CA LEU A 4 0.44 18.09 -15.31
C LEU A 4 1.07 16.70 -15.36
N PHE A 5 2.38 16.61 -15.53
CA PHE A 5 3.12 15.35 -15.47
C PHE A 5 3.09 14.74 -14.07
N VAL A 6 3.21 15.56 -13.01
CA VAL A 6 3.10 15.08 -11.62
C VAL A 6 1.72 14.51 -11.35
N ILE A 7 0.64 15.24 -11.67
CA ILE A 7 -0.73 14.77 -11.46
C ILE A 7 -1.03 13.54 -12.32
N GLY A 8 -0.66 13.56 -13.60
CA GLY A 8 -0.86 12.44 -14.51
C GLY A 8 -0.10 11.19 -14.06
N GLY A 9 1.14 11.34 -13.61
CA GLY A 9 1.95 10.25 -13.05
C GLY A 9 1.34 9.69 -11.77
N LEU A 10 0.85 10.56 -10.87
CA LEU A 10 0.19 10.13 -9.63
C LEU A 10 -1.08 9.33 -9.93
N VAL A 11 -1.93 9.82 -10.84
CA VAL A 11 -3.16 9.13 -11.25
C VAL A 11 -2.83 7.79 -11.91
N GLY A 12 -1.86 7.78 -12.84
CA GLY A 12 -1.42 6.55 -13.51
C GLY A 12 -0.88 5.51 -12.53
N LEU A 13 -0.10 5.94 -11.53
CA LEU A 13 0.43 5.07 -10.50
C LEU A 13 -0.67 4.48 -9.59
N LEU A 14 -1.63 5.31 -9.17
CA LEU A 14 -2.77 4.87 -8.35
C LEU A 14 -3.64 3.87 -9.10
N LEU A 15 -4.00 4.18 -10.35
CA LEU A 15 -4.82 3.30 -11.18
C LEU A 15 -4.08 1.99 -11.51
N GLY A 16 -2.80 2.08 -11.87
CA GLY A 16 -1.97 0.91 -12.16
C GLY A 16 -1.82 -0.01 -10.96
N GLY A 17 -1.58 0.56 -9.77
CA GLY A 17 -1.56 -0.18 -8.50
C GLY A 17 -2.88 -0.88 -8.23
N GLU A 18 -4.00 -0.16 -8.29
CA GLU A 18 -5.34 -0.72 -8.06
C GLU A 18 -5.69 -1.86 -9.04
N MET A 19 -5.38 -1.67 -10.33
CA MET A 19 -5.59 -2.70 -11.35
C MET A 19 -4.75 -3.95 -11.09
N LEU A 20 -3.49 -3.78 -10.66
CA LEU A 20 -2.60 -4.88 -10.29
C LEU A 20 -3.17 -5.67 -9.11
N VAL A 21 -3.60 -5.00 -8.04
CA VAL A 21 -4.18 -5.66 -6.86
C VAL A 21 -5.44 -6.43 -7.25
N ARG A 22 -6.37 -5.80 -7.98
CA ARG A 22 -7.61 -6.45 -8.42
C ARG A 22 -7.36 -7.66 -9.30
N GLY A 23 -6.42 -7.56 -10.24
CA GLY A 23 -6.03 -8.67 -11.09
C GLY A 23 -5.44 -9.83 -10.30
N ALA A 24 -4.52 -9.54 -9.37
CA ALA A 24 -3.89 -10.55 -8.51
C ALA A 24 -4.90 -11.23 -7.57
N VAL A 25 -5.82 -10.46 -6.97
CA VAL A 25 -6.91 -11.00 -6.13
C VAL A 25 -7.83 -11.90 -6.95
N ALA A 26 -8.25 -11.48 -8.14
CA ALA A 26 -9.12 -12.27 -9.00
C ALA A 26 -8.46 -13.59 -9.44
N LEU A 27 -7.15 -13.57 -9.73
CA LEU A 27 -6.39 -14.77 -10.06
C LEU A 27 -6.31 -15.70 -8.85
N ALA A 28 -5.96 -15.19 -7.68
CA ALA A 28 -5.84 -15.99 -6.45
C ALA A 28 -7.18 -16.65 -6.06
N GLN A 29 -8.30 -15.96 -6.26
CA GLN A 29 -9.63 -16.52 -6.05
C GLN A 29 -9.93 -17.68 -7.00
N ARG A 30 -9.54 -17.58 -8.28
CA ARG A 30 -9.69 -18.67 -9.26
C ARG A 30 -8.80 -19.88 -8.94
N LEU A 31 -7.70 -19.66 -8.23
CA LEU A 31 -6.80 -20.70 -7.73
C LEU A 31 -7.23 -21.25 -6.37
N GLU A 32 -8.42 -20.88 -5.88
CA GLU A 32 -8.98 -21.34 -4.59
C GLU A 32 -8.08 -21.01 -3.38
N ILE A 33 -7.28 -19.94 -3.48
CA ILE A 33 -6.44 -19.49 -2.36
C ILE A 33 -7.35 -18.93 -1.26
N PRO A 34 -7.13 -19.29 0.03
CA PRO A 34 -7.95 -18.81 1.13
C PRO A 34 -8.00 -17.27 1.20
N PRO A 35 -9.18 -16.66 1.42
CA PRO A 35 -9.34 -15.19 1.48
C PRO A 35 -8.43 -14.52 2.51
N LEU A 36 -8.17 -15.21 3.63
CA LEU A 36 -7.26 -14.74 4.67
C LEU A 36 -5.83 -14.57 4.12
N VAL A 37 -5.34 -15.53 3.34
CA VAL A 37 -4.00 -15.47 2.73
C VAL A 37 -3.96 -14.35 1.70
N ILE A 38 -4.98 -14.21 0.87
CA ILE A 38 -5.10 -13.12 -0.12
C ILE A 38 -5.03 -11.75 0.57
N GLY A 39 -5.79 -11.57 1.65
CA GLY A 39 -5.81 -10.32 2.41
C GLY A 39 -4.47 -10.00 3.08
N LEU A 40 -3.87 -10.98 3.75
CA LEU A 40 -2.58 -10.81 4.44
C LEU A 40 -1.39 -10.63 3.50
N THR A 41 -1.47 -11.11 2.26
CA THR A 41 -0.34 -11.08 1.31
C THR A 41 -0.61 -10.14 0.13
N ILE A 42 -1.49 -10.52 -0.78
CA ILE A 42 -1.74 -9.82 -2.05
C ILE A 42 -2.27 -8.41 -1.80
N VAL A 43 -3.26 -8.26 -0.91
CA VAL A 43 -3.86 -6.95 -0.64
C VAL A 43 -2.88 -6.07 0.12
N GLY A 44 -2.29 -6.56 1.21
CA GLY A 44 -1.33 -5.78 2.01
C GLY A 44 -0.08 -5.35 1.23
N PHE A 45 0.45 -6.23 0.36
CA PHE A 45 1.55 -5.89 -0.52
C PHE A 45 1.11 -4.98 -1.66
N GLY A 46 -0.05 -5.28 -2.25
CA GLY A 46 -0.63 -4.57 -3.38
C GLY A 46 -0.87 -3.08 -3.12
N THR A 47 -1.37 -2.73 -1.93
CA THR A 47 -1.60 -1.33 -1.54
C THR A 47 -0.31 -0.53 -1.42
N SER A 48 0.83 -1.20 -1.23
CA SER A 48 2.15 -0.57 -1.12
C SER A 48 2.95 -0.59 -2.43
N MET A 49 2.34 -1.05 -3.55
CA MET A 49 2.97 -1.09 -4.87
C MET A 49 3.31 0.29 -5.43
N PRO A 50 2.42 1.29 -5.37
CA PRO A 50 2.77 2.66 -5.75
C PRO A 50 4.03 3.15 -5.04
N GLU A 51 4.10 2.97 -3.72
CA GLU A 51 5.20 3.40 -2.86
C GLU A 51 6.49 2.64 -3.16
N LEU A 52 6.41 1.34 -3.44
CA LEU A 52 7.56 0.54 -3.84
C LEU A 52 8.15 1.08 -5.15
N VAL A 53 7.30 1.32 -6.14
CA VAL A 53 7.72 1.79 -7.47
C VAL A 53 8.31 3.20 -7.37
N THR A 54 7.71 4.11 -6.60
CA THR A 54 8.24 5.47 -6.42
C THR A 54 9.55 5.49 -5.65
N SER A 55 9.66 4.71 -4.57
CA SER A 55 10.90 4.56 -3.80
C SER A 55 12.02 3.97 -4.64
N LEU A 56 11.73 2.92 -5.41
CA LEU A 56 12.72 2.29 -6.29
C LEU A 56 13.18 3.25 -7.37
N GLN A 57 12.25 3.94 -8.04
CA GLN A 57 12.58 4.92 -9.06
C GLN A 57 13.43 6.07 -8.51
N ALA A 58 13.09 6.58 -7.32
CA ALA A 58 13.84 7.62 -6.63
C ALA A 58 15.27 7.17 -6.27
N ALA A 59 15.45 5.93 -5.80
CA ALA A 59 16.76 5.36 -5.54
C ALA A 59 17.59 5.22 -6.82
N LEU A 60 16.98 4.76 -7.92
CA LEU A 60 17.65 4.56 -9.21
C LEU A 60 18.12 5.87 -9.86
N VAL A 61 17.42 6.99 -9.64
CA VAL A 61 17.83 8.31 -10.16
C VAL A 61 18.78 9.06 -9.23
N GLY A 62 19.31 8.41 -8.19
CA GLY A 62 20.25 9.02 -7.25
C GLY A 62 19.61 9.98 -6.25
N ALA A 63 18.30 9.85 -5.98
CA ALA A 63 17.55 10.64 -5.02
C ALA A 63 17.07 9.80 -3.81
N PRO A 64 17.98 9.17 -3.03
CA PRO A 64 17.61 8.26 -1.93
C PRO A 64 16.84 8.95 -0.80
N GLY A 65 17.00 10.27 -0.62
CA GLY A 65 16.22 11.04 0.35
C GLY A 65 14.71 11.03 0.06
N ILE A 66 14.32 11.01 -1.23
CA ILE A 66 12.92 10.89 -1.64
C ILE A 66 12.39 9.49 -1.33
N ALA A 67 13.19 8.45 -1.60
CA ALA A 67 12.82 7.07 -1.26
C ALA A 67 12.62 6.88 0.25
N LEU A 68 13.54 7.41 1.07
CA LEU A 68 13.43 7.37 2.52
C LEU A 68 12.21 8.15 3.01
N GLY A 69 12.00 9.36 2.47
CA GLY A 69 10.84 10.18 2.81
C GLY A 69 9.52 9.51 2.46
N ASN A 70 9.46 8.80 1.32
CA ASN A 70 8.29 8.03 0.92
C ASN A 70 8.00 6.87 1.88
N VAL A 71 9.00 6.06 2.24
CA VAL A 71 8.81 4.92 3.14
C VAL A 71 8.43 5.37 4.56
N VAL A 72 9.19 6.32 5.12
CA VAL A 72 8.94 6.80 6.48
C VAL A 72 7.61 7.56 6.54
N GLY A 73 7.37 8.47 5.60
CA GLY A 73 6.16 9.28 5.53
C GLY A 73 4.90 8.44 5.36
N SER A 74 4.92 7.44 4.48
CA SER A 74 3.76 6.57 4.25
C SER A 74 3.42 5.74 5.48
N ASN A 75 4.41 5.18 6.17
CA ASN A 75 4.17 4.44 7.42
C ASN A 75 3.64 5.34 8.54
N THR A 76 4.19 6.55 8.67
CA THR A 76 3.68 7.54 9.63
C THR A 76 2.22 7.91 9.32
N ALA A 77 1.88 8.16 8.06
CA ALA A 77 0.51 8.44 7.64
C ALA A 77 -0.41 7.24 7.89
N ASN A 78 0.01 6.02 7.56
CA ASN A 78 -0.78 4.82 7.77
C ASN A 78 -1.13 4.60 9.25
N ILE A 79 -0.18 4.85 10.16
CA ILE A 79 -0.41 4.65 11.60
C ILE A 79 -1.19 5.82 12.20
N LEU A 80 -0.75 7.06 11.98
CA LEU A 80 -1.30 8.21 12.69
C LEU A 80 -2.58 8.73 12.05
N LEU A 81 -2.63 8.77 10.71
CA LEU A 81 -3.78 9.28 9.98
C LEU A 81 -4.78 8.15 9.72
N ILE A 82 -4.41 7.11 8.97
CA ILE A 82 -5.37 6.09 8.54
C ILE A 82 -5.86 5.27 9.72
N LEU A 83 -4.96 4.61 10.45
CA LEU A 83 -5.32 3.78 11.60
C LEU A 83 -5.86 4.63 12.75
N GLY A 84 -5.25 5.80 13.02
CA GLY A 84 -5.74 6.72 14.05
C GLY A 84 -7.18 7.17 13.81
N VAL A 85 -7.51 7.65 12.61
CA VAL A 85 -8.89 8.03 12.25
C VAL A 85 -9.81 6.81 12.24
N SER A 86 -9.36 5.68 11.71
CA SER A 86 -10.14 4.44 11.71
C SER A 86 -10.51 3.99 13.12
N ALA A 87 -9.57 4.06 14.08
CA ALA A 87 -9.79 3.68 15.46
C ALA A 87 -10.73 4.63 16.21
N VAL A 88 -10.76 5.92 15.85
CA VAL A 88 -11.73 6.89 16.38
C VAL A 88 -13.14 6.60 15.88
N LEU A 89 -13.28 6.24 14.59
CA LEU A 89 -14.58 5.96 13.96
C LEU A 89 -15.12 4.58 14.31
N ALA A 90 -14.25 3.57 14.36
CA ALA A 90 -14.57 2.17 14.62
C ALA A 90 -13.45 1.55 15.46
N PRO A 91 -13.63 1.46 16.80
CA PRO A 91 -12.61 0.94 17.70
C PRO A 91 -12.09 -0.44 17.28
N VAL A 92 -10.78 -0.55 17.08
CA VAL A 92 -10.13 -1.78 16.64
C VAL A 92 -9.91 -2.69 17.86
N ILE A 93 -10.75 -3.74 17.98
CA ILE A 93 -10.62 -4.74 19.05
C ILE A 93 -9.62 -5.81 18.59
N VAL A 94 -8.45 -5.87 19.23
CA VAL A 94 -7.44 -6.90 18.96
C VAL A 94 -7.65 -8.09 19.89
N GLY A 95 -8.06 -9.23 19.33
CA GLY A 95 -8.25 -10.47 20.09
C GLY A 95 -6.93 -11.05 20.59
N SER A 96 -6.92 -11.63 21.80
CA SER A 96 -5.73 -12.23 22.43
C SER A 96 -5.06 -13.35 21.62
N ALA A 97 -5.79 -13.96 20.67
CA ALA A 97 -5.24 -14.93 19.73
C ALA A 97 -4.15 -14.33 18.81
N ALA A 98 -4.18 -13.02 18.54
CA ALA A 98 -3.16 -12.34 17.75
C ALA A 98 -1.79 -12.24 18.47
N PHE A 99 -1.76 -12.46 19.79
CA PHE A 99 -0.56 -12.40 20.62
C PHE A 99 -0.15 -13.76 21.21
N LYS A 100 -0.87 -14.84 20.93
CA LYS A 100 -0.42 -16.19 21.27
C LYS A 100 0.75 -16.54 20.34
N ARG A 101 1.97 -16.42 20.88
CA ARG A 101 3.19 -16.98 20.30
C ARG A 101 3.10 -18.50 20.22
#